data_AF-A0A9X1VS23-F1
#
_entry.id   AF-A0A9X1VS23-F1
#
_cell.length_a   1.000
_cell.length_b   1.000
_cell.length_c   1.000
_cell.angle_alpha   90.00
_cell.angle_beta   90.00
_cell.angle_gamma   90.00
#
_symmetry.space_group_name_H-M   'P 1'
#
loop_
_entity.id
_entity.type
_entity.pdbx_description
1 polymer ?
#
loop_
_entity_poly.entity_id
_entity_poly.type
_entity_poly.pdbx_seq_one_letter_code
_entity_poly.pdbx_strand_id
1 'polypeptide(L)'
;MTQIVDIQGNDWGLGPADAAQRAAWLAVLERGGVLHFPGLRFALQAGEVALIDPRHADPNRKNISLDPRSGVLHGVVGDAAVQQRVQALITRFHGQARELVDALAPSYGPALRLAPTSLRLFGVEGRETSWRKDDSRLHVDAFPSRPNYGERILRVFTNLNPAGRPRVWRVGEPFEAVAARFASLAPPYRPWAMRWLERLHVTKSLRSEYDHLMLYLHDLMKADLDYQRDCPQQTVAFPAGSTWVCFSDQTSHAVMSGQFMMEQTLHLPVAAMREPGCSPLACLERLMGHPLVPA
;
A
#
# COMPACT_ATOMS: atom_id res chain seq x y z
N MET A 1 -20.08 1.10 8.28
CA MET A 1 -19.32 2.32 8.64
C MET A 1 -18.40 2.65 7.48
N THR A 2 -18.29 3.93 7.09
CA THR A 2 -17.39 4.36 6.02
C THR A 2 -15.94 4.13 6.43
N GLN A 3 -15.19 3.37 5.63
CA GLN A 3 -13.76 3.12 5.89
C GLN A 3 -12.86 4.30 5.56
N ILE A 4 -13.41 5.43 5.09
CA ILE A 4 -12.63 6.57 4.61
C ILE A 4 -12.97 7.79 5.47
N VAL A 5 -11.93 8.46 5.97
CA VAL A 5 -12.06 9.66 6.79
C VAL A 5 -11.32 10.80 6.09
N ASP A 6 -12.06 11.85 5.78
CA ASP A 6 -11.49 13.07 5.21
C ASP A 6 -10.86 13.93 6.30
N ILE A 7 -9.60 14.30 6.09
CA ILE A 7 -8.81 15.16 6.96
C ILE A 7 -8.52 16.46 6.22
N GLN A 8 -8.98 17.56 6.80
CA GLN A 8 -8.70 18.89 6.27
C GLN A 8 -7.29 19.32 6.65
N GLY A 9 -6.51 19.74 5.65
CA GLY A 9 -5.13 20.15 5.82
C GLY A 9 -4.36 20.11 4.50
N ASN A 10 -3.29 20.89 4.44
CA ASN A 10 -2.38 20.99 3.30
C ASN A 10 -0.90 20.94 3.72
N ASP A 11 -0.64 20.56 4.96
CA ASP A 11 0.69 20.50 5.56
C ASP A 11 1.05 19.04 5.90
N TRP A 12 2.22 18.62 5.44
CA TRP A 12 2.73 17.26 5.67
C TRP A 12 3.03 17.04 7.15
N GLY A 13 3.36 18.08 7.93
CA GLY A 13 3.54 18.01 9.38
C GLY A 13 2.25 17.94 10.20
N LEU A 14 1.07 17.90 9.55
CA LEU A 14 -0.25 17.95 10.18
C LEU A 14 -0.43 19.16 11.11
N GLY A 15 0.20 20.30 10.81
CA GLY A 15 0.34 21.49 11.66
C GLY A 15 -0.74 21.71 12.73
N PRO A 16 -1.95 22.16 12.38
CA PRO A 16 -2.98 22.58 13.33
C PRO A 16 -3.60 21.42 14.15
N ALA A 17 -3.29 20.17 13.82
CA ALA A 17 -3.89 19.02 14.48
C ALA A 17 -3.27 18.78 15.85
N ASP A 18 -4.10 18.70 16.89
CA ASP A 18 -3.66 18.35 18.23
C ASP A 18 -3.38 16.83 18.38
N ALA A 19 -2.85 16.44 19.54
CA ALA A 19 -2.51 15.05 19.82
C ALA A 19 -3.74 14.12 19.86
N ALA A 20 -4.92 14.63 20.25
CA ALA A 20 -6.14 13.84 20.33
C ALA A 20 -6.71 13.57 18.93
N GLN A 21 -6.67 14.54 18.03
CA GLN A 21 -7.04 14.39 16.63
C GLN A 21 -6.12 13.40 15.92
N ARG A 22 -4.80 13.54 16.07
CA ARG A 22 -3.81 12.60 15.51
C ARG A 22 -4.03 11.18 16.04
N ALA A 23 -4.30 11.04 17.34
CA ALA A 23 -4.65 9.77 17.96
C ALA A 23 -5.92 9.13 17.36
N ALA A 24 -6.96 9.92 17.11
CA ALA A 24 -8.19 9.44 16.49
C ALA A 24 -7.97 8.99 15.04
N TRP A 25 -7.20 9.75 14.26
CA TRP A 25 -6.84 9.37 12.89
C TRP A 25 -5.98 8.11 12.85
N LEU A 26 -5.02 7.98 13.77
CA LEU A 26 -4.22 6.77 13.90
C LEU A 26 -5.08 5.54 14.23
N ALA A 27 -6.06 5.67 15.13
CA ALA A 27 -6.97 4.58 15.46
C ALA A 27 -7.82 4.15 14.24
N VAL A 28 -8.26 5.10 13.41
CA VAL A 28 -8.94 4.80 12.14
C VAL A 28 -8.01 4.00 11.22
N LEU A 29 -6.76 4.45 11.07
CA LEU A 29 -5.77 3.81 10.21
C LEU A 29 -5.48 2.37 10.69
N GLU A 30 -5.18 2.16 11.97
CA GLU A 30 -4.88 0.84 12.54
C GLU A 30 -6.05 -0.15 12.49
N ARG A 31 -7.29 0.35 12.40
CA ARG A 31 -8.51 -0.44 12.22
C ARG A 31 -8.87 -0.68 10.75
N GLY A 32 -7.94 -0.42 9.83
CA GLY A 32 -8.08 -0.69 8.40
C GLY A 32 -8.76 0.42 7.59
N GLY A 33 -8.96 1.61 8.19
CA GLY A 33 -9.46 2.78 7.50
C GLY A 33 -8.43 3.45 6.59
N VAL A 34 -8.93 4.29 5.70
CA VAL A 34 -8.17 5.15 4.80
C VAL A 34 -8.30 6.58 5.29
N LEU A 35 -7.16 7.21 5.54
CA LEU A 35 -7.09 8.64 5.80
C LEU A 35 -6.94 9.36 4.46
N HIS A 36 -7.91 10.19 4.10
CA HIS A 36 -7.91 10.95 2.86
C HIS A 36 -7.66 12.43 3.16
N PHE A 37 -6.70 13.02 2.47
CA PHE A 37 -6.30 14.41 2.59
C PHE A 37 -6.53 15.13 1.25
N PRO A 38 -7.73 15.71 1.02
CA PRO A 38 -8.07 16.37 -0.25
C PRO A 38 -7.16 17.57 -0.58
N GLY A 39 -6.69 18.27 0.46
CA GLY A 39 -5.85 19.47 0.33
C GLY A 39 -4.34 19.22 0.39
N LEU A 40 -3.90 18.02 0.75
CA LEU A 40 -2.48 17.72 0.94
C LEU A 40 -1.81 17.36 -0.38
N ARG A 41 -1.27 18.39 -1.04
CA ARG A 41 -0.65 18.28 -2.36
C ARG A 41 0.85 18.05 -2.27
N PHE A 42 1.33 17.17 -3.13
CA PHE A 42 2.74 17.17 -3.52
C PHE A 42 2.94 18.20 -4.64
N ALA A 43 3.41 19.40 -4.29
CA ALA A 43 3.65 20.45 -5.27
C ALA A 43 4.85 20.08 -6.17
N LEU A 44 4.63 20.05 -7.48
CA LEU A 44 5.70 19.91 -8.47
C LEU A 44 6.44 21.24 -8.63
N GLN A 45 7.77 21.20 -8.58
CA GLN A 45 8.66 22.33 -8.82
C GLN A 45 8.74 22.69 -10.30
N ALA A 46 9.33 23.84 -10.60
CA ALA A 46 9.53 24.32 -11.97
C ALA A 46 10.20 23.24 -12.84
N GLY A 47 9.55 22.89 -13.94
CA GLY A 47 10.04 21.87 -14.89
C GLY A 47 9.79 20.42 -14.49
N GLU A 48 9.35 20.10 -13.26
CA GLU A 48 9.04 18.72 -12.86
C GLU A 48 7.77 18.17 -13.54
N VAL A 49 6.86 19.05 -13.97
CA VAL A 49 5.66 18.65 -14.75
C VAL A 49 6.03 17.85 -15.99
N ALA A 50 7.15 18.19 -16.66
CA ALA A 50 7.64 17.47 -17.83
C ALA A 50 8.20 16.06 -17.52
N LEU A 51 8.44 15.74 -16.25
CA LEU A 51 8.83 14.40 -15.79
C LEU A 51 7.61 13.49 -15.59
N ILE A 52 6.41 14.06 -15.52
CA ILE A 52 5.15 13.32 -15.37
C ILE A 52 4.65 12.89 -16.76
N ASP A 53 5.43 12.04 -17.41
CA ASP A 53 5.18 11.54 -18.78
C ASP A 53 5.60 10.05 -18.87
N PRO A 54 4.74 9.14 -19.38
CA PRO A 54 5.06 7.72 -19.55
C PRO A 54 6.37 7.43 -20.29
N ARG A 55 6.86 8.33 -21.15
CA ARG A 55 8.14 8.17 -21.86
C ARG A 55 9.35 7.99 -20.95
N HIS A 56 9.26 8.45 -19.70
CA HIS A 56 10.34 8.35 -18.73
C HIS A 56 10.31 7.03 -17.95
N ALA A 57 9.35 6.14 -18.21
CA ALA A 57 9.24 4.84 -17.57
C ALA A 57 9.56 3.70 -18.55
N ASP A 58 10.34 2.73 -18.09
CA ASP A 58 10.61 1.49 -18.81
C ASP A 58 9.29 0.72 -19.02
N PRO A 59 8.88 0.46 -20.28
CA PRO A 59 7.61 -0.22 -20.57
C PRO A 59 7.57 -1.67 -20.05
N ASN A 60 8.72 -2.29 -19.76
CA ASN A 60 8.79 -3.64 -19.19
C ASN A 60 8.63 -3.66 -17.67
N ARG A 61 8.53 -2.49 -17.03
CA ARG A 61 8.39 -2.35 -15.58
C ARG A 61 7.07 -1.70 -15.21
N LYS A 62 6.53 -2.12 -14.06
CA LYS A 62 5.27 -1.58 -13.54
C LYS A 62 5.38 -0.13 -13.06
N ASN A 63 6.57 0.27 -12.61
CA ASN A 63 6.84 1.56 -11.98
C ASN A 63 8.34 1.92 -12.08
N ILE A 64 8.62 3.20 -11.85
CA ILE A 64 9.95 3.69 -11.49
C ILE A 64 10.05 3.56 -9.97
N SER A 65 11.13 2.97 -9.46
CA SER A 65 11.31 2.77 -8.01
C SER A 65 12.66 3.29 -7.52
N LEU A 66 12.65 4.04 -6.44
CA LEU A 66 13.84 4.48 -5.72
C LEU A 66 14.10 3.57 -4.52
N ASP A 67 15.26 2.94 -4.47
CA ASP A 67 15.69 2.19 -3.29
C ASP A 67 16.09 3.16 -2.16
N PRO A 68 15.51 3.05 -0.95
CA PRO A 68 15.71 4.04 0.10
C PRO A 68 17.09 3.94 0.76
N ARG A 69 17.83 2.84 0.58
CA ARG A 69 19.15 2.62 1.20
C ARG A 69 20.27 3.03 0.28
N SER A 70 20.21 2.58 -0.97
CA SER A 70 21.24 2.86 -1.97
C SER A 70 21.00 4.16 -2.74
N GLY A 71 19.78 4.69 -2.70
CA GLY A 71 19.37 5.82 -3.53
C GLY A 71 19.32 5.48 -5.03
N VAL A 72 19.47 4.21 -5.39
CA VAL A 72 19.47 3.77 -6.79
C VAL A 72 18.05 3.82 -7.36
N LEU A 73 17.94 4.42 -8.54
CA LEU A 73 16.70 4.52 -9.29
C LEU A 73 16.61 3.36 -10.29
N HIS A 74 15.47 2.69 -10.32
CA HIS A 74 15.18 1.61 -11.27
C HIS A 74 13.97 1.94 -12.14
N GLY A 75 14.04 1.55 -13.42
CA GLY A 75 12.93 1.63 -14.37
C GLY A 75 12.66 3.01 -14.96
N VAL A 76 13.59 3.95 -14.79
CA VAL A 76 13.60 5.24 -15.49
C VAL A 76 14.23 5.11 -16.87
N VAL A 77 13.67 5.79 -17.86
CA VAL A 77 14.21 5.93 -19.21
C VAL A 77 14.55 7.40 -19.43
N GLY A 78 15.76 7.68 -19.91
CA GLY A 78 16.25 9.03 -20.15
C GLY A 78 17.75 9.17 -19.94
N ASP A 79 18.30 10.33 -20.31
CA ASP A 79 19.70 10.67 -20.05
C ASP A 79 19.98 10.87 -18.55
N ALA A 80 21.25 11.06 -18.19
CA ALA A 80 21.65 11.25 -16.80
C ALA A 80 20.95 12.44 -16.12
N ALA A 81 20.65 13.50 -16.86
CA ALA A 81 19.96 14.68 -16.32
C ALA A 81 18.50 14.36 -15.98
N VAL A 82 17.79 13.64 -16.85
CA VAL A 82 16.42 13.15 -16.57
C VAL A 82 16.42 12.22 -15.37
N GLN A 83 17.33 11.24 -15.33
CA GLN A 83 17.41 10.29 -14.22
C GLN A 83 17.65 10.99 -12.88
N GLN A 84 18.58 11.94 -12.83
CA GLN A 84 18.86 12.73 -11.63
C GLN A 84 17.64 13.56 -11.18
N ARG A 85 16.91 14.15 -12.12
CA ARG A 85 15.71 14.95 -11.81
C ARG A 85 14.55 14.07 -11.30
N VAL A 86 14.33 12.90 -11.90
CA VAL A 86 13.34 11.92 -11.41
C VAL A 86 13.74 11.39 -10.03
N GLN A 87 15.03 11.13 -9.81
CA GLN A 87 15.53 10.72 -8.51
C GLN A 87 15.27 11.80 -7.45
N ALA A 88 15.58 13.07 -7.72
CA ALA A 88 15.34 14.18 -6.80
C ALA A 88 13.83 14.35 -6.48
N LEU A 89 12.97 14.25 -7.49
CA LEU A 89 11.51 14.29 -7.35
C LEU A 89 11.02 13.21 -6.36
N ILE A 90 11.44 11.96 -6.57
CA ILE A 90 11.02 10.83 -5.74
C ILE A 90 11.60 10.92 -4.33
N THR A 91 12.86 11.35 -4.17
CA THR A 91 13.49 11.59 -2.87
C THR A 91 12.74 12.65 -2.06
N ARG A 92 12.30 13.74 -2.71
CA ARG A 92 11.50 14.78 -2.04
C ARG A 92 10.15 14.24 -1.57
N PHE A 93 9.49 13.43 -2.39
CA PHE A 93 8.25 12.77 -1.99
C PHE A 93 8.45 11.81 -0.83
N HIS A 94 9.53 11.02 -0.85
CA HIS A 94 9.89 10.14 0.24
C HIS A 94 9.99 10.89 1.58
N GLY A 95 10.70 12.04 1.59
CA GLY A 95 10.82 12.87 2.78
C GLY A 95 9.47 13.40 3.29
N GLN A 96 8.63 13.92 2.39
CA GLN A 96 7.31 14.45 2.75
C GLN A 96 6.34 13.36 3.23
N ALA A 97 6.31 12.21 2.56
CA ALA A 97 5.52 11.06 2.99
C ALA A 97 5.97 10.55 4.36
N ARG A 98 7.29 10.60 4.64
CA ARG A 98 7.83 10.24 5.94
C ARG A 98 7.43 11.23 7.02
N GLU A 99 7.51 12.53 6.74
CA GLU A 99 7.07 13.62 7.62
C GLU A 99 5.60 13.45 8.03
N LEU A 100 4.71 13.11 7.09
CA LEU A 100 3.30 12.84 7.37
C LEU A 100 3.10 11.66 8.32
N VAL A 101 3.85 10.58 8.14
CA VAL A 101 3.74 9.41 9.02
C VAL A 101 4.30 9.70 10.41
N ASP A 102 5.44 10.39 10.50
CA ASP A 102 6.02 10.79 11.79
C ASP A 102 5.11 11.79 12.53
N ALA A 103 4.42 12.68 11.80
CA ALA A 103 3.44 13.61 12.38
C ALA A 103 2.17 12.90 12.87
N LEU A 104 1.69 11.89 12.12
CA LEU A 104 0.51 11.11 12.46
C LEU A 104 0.75 10.18 13.65
N ALA A 105 1.91 9.52 13.69
CA ALA A 105 2.26 8.52 14.69
C ALA A 105 3.74 8.63 15.09
N PRO A 106 4.11 9.60 15.95
CA PRO A 106 5.51 9.80 16.36
C PRO A 106 6.16 8.55 16.95
N SER A 107 5.37 7.67 17.60
CA SER A 107 5.85 6.43 18.20
C SER A 107 6.31 5.38 17.19
N TYR A 108 5.86 5.46 15.93
CA TYR A 108 6.28 4.53 14.88
C TYR A 108 7.72 4.78 14.43
N GLY A 109 8.20 6.02 14.58
CA GLY A 109 9.43 6.51 13.98
C GLY A 109 10.62 5.55 14.07
N PRO A 110 10.99 5.10 15.29
CA PRO A 110 12.13 4.19 15.52
C PRO A 110 11.95 2.77 14.96
N ALA A 111 10.71 2.32 14.76
CA ALA A 111 10.39 0.96 14.34
C ALA A 111 10.13 0.83 12.83
N LEU A 112 9.87 1.94 12.14
CA LEU A 112 9.54 1.96 10.71
C LEU A 112 10.74 1.54 9.87
N ARG A 113 10.53 0.56 8.99
CA ARG A 113 11.52 0.15 7.99
C ARG A 113 11.10 0.63 6.61
N LEU A 114 12.02 1.35 5.97
CA LEU A 114 11.76 1.94 4.66
C LEU A 114 11.73 0.87 3.57
N ALA A 115 10.74 0.97 2.68
CA ALA A 115 10.66 0.26 1.42
C ALA A 115 10.75 1.25 0.24
N PRO A 116 10.97 0.75 -1.00
CA PRO A 116 11.10 1.61 -2.17
C PRO A 116 9.92 2.55 -2.39
N THR A 117 10.25 3.77 -2.78
CA THR A 117 9.29 4.78 -3.22
C THR A 117 9.03 4.57 -4.71
N SER A 118 7.77 4.58 -5.12
CA SER A 118 7.35 4.28 -6.48
C SER A 118 6.71 5.49 -7.16
N LEU A 119 7.13 5.77 -8.39
CA LEU A 119 6.47 6.69 -9.32
C LEU A 119 5.82 5.86 -10.45
N ARG A 120 4.49 5.94 -10.55
CA ARG A 120 3.68 5.22 -11.54
C ARG A 120 3.20 6.18 -12.62
N LEU A 121 3.80 6.12 -13.81
CA LEU A 121 3.49 7.04 -14.93
C LEU A 121 2.44 6.51 -15.90
N PHE A 122 2.30 5.19 -16.02
CA PHE A 122 1.29 4.58 -16.90
C PHE A 122 -0.12 4.63 -16.28
N GLY A 123 -1.15 4.79 -17.12
CA GLY A 123 -2.55 4.60 -16.74
C GLY A 123 -2.79 3.17 -16.25
N VAL A 124 -3.87 2.95 -15.49
CA VAL A 124 -4.24 1.60 -15.01
C VAL A 124 -5.24 0.93 -15.95
N GLU A 125 -5.99 1.73 -16.69
CA GLU A 125 -6.97 1.30 -17.67
C GLU A 125 -6.27 0.55 -18.81
N GLY A 126 -6.86 -0.56 -19.26
CA GLY A 126 -6.37 -1.32 -20.40
C GLY A 126 -5.10 -2.14 -20.14
N ARG A 127 -4.64 -2.29 -18.88
CA ARG A 127 -3.52 -3.18 -18.56
C ARG A 127 -3.94 -4.65 -18.64
N GLU A 128 -3.40 -5.37 -19.60
CA GLU A 128 -3.52 -6.82 -19.65
C GLU A 128 -2.56 -7.47 -18.65
N THR A 129 -3.11 -7.99 -17.55
CA THR A 129 -2.34 -8.75 -16.56
C THR A 129 -3.10 -10.02 -16.17
N SER A 130 -2.39 -11.01 -15.64
CA SER A 130 -3.06 -12.19 -15.09
C SER A 130 -3.99 -11.76 -13.95
N TRP A 131 -5.09 -12.47 -13.74
CA TRP A 131 -6.09 -12.12 -12.73
C TRP A 131 -5.50 -11.95 -11.30
N ARG A 132 -4.42 -12.67 -10.96
CA ARG A 132 -3.70 -12.50 -9.69
C ARG A 132 -2.99 -11.15 -9.60
N LYS A 133 -2.49 -10.64 -10.72
CA LYS A 133 -1.76 -9.36 -10.83
C LYS A 133 -2.68 -8.19 -11.23
N ASP A 134 -3.96 -8.44 -11.43
CA ASP A 134 -4.97 -7.46 -11.79
C ASP A 134 -5.39 -6.70 -10.52
N ASP A 135 -4.96 -5.45 -10.43
CA ASP A 135 -5.23 -4.59 -9.27
C ASP A 135 -6.61 -3.91 -9.37
N SER A 136 -7.38 -4.13 -10.45
CA SER A 136 -8.79 -3.70 -10.56
C SER A 136 -9.75 -4.55 -9.74
N ARG A 137 -9.27 -5.69 -9.23
CA ARG A 137 -9.99 -6.59 -8.33
C ARG A 137 -9.65 -6.27 -6.87
N LEU A 138 -10.65 -6.24 -6.01
CA LEU A 138 -10.51 -6.04 -4.57
C LEU A 138 -9.55 -7.07 -3.99
N HIS A 139 -8.57 -6.59 -3.24
CA HIS A 139 -7.57 -7.40 -2.57
C HIS A 139 -7.05 -6.68 -1.33
N VAL A 140 -6.32 -7.43 -0.50
CA VAL A 140 -5.37 -6.90 0.47
C VAL A 140 -3.97 -7.26 -0.02
N ASP A 141 -3.00 -6.39 0.24
CA ASP A 141 -1.65 -6.60 -0.27
C ASP A 141 -0.96 -7.79 0.37
N ALA A 142 -0.55 -8.74 -0.46
CA ALA A 142 0.26 -9.88 -0.09
C ALA A 142 1.26 -10.18 -1.23
N PHE A 143 2.53 -10.35 -0.88
CA PHE A 143 3.58 -10.53 -1.89
C PHE A 143 4.10 -11.98 -1.93
N PRO A 144 3.87 -12.72 -3.03
CA PRO A 144 4.18 -14.16 -3.07
C PRO A 144 5.66 -14.47 -2.86
N SER A 145 6.55 -13.58 -3.30
CA SER A 145 8.01 -13.73 -3.25
C SER A 145 8.65 -13.07 -2.02
N ARG A 146 7.92 -12.27 -1.24
CA ARG A 146 8.46 -11.48 -0.12
C ARG A 146 7.58 -11.64 1.12
N PRO A 147 7.70 -12.77 1.83
CA PRO A 147 7.06 -12.94 3.13
C PRO A 147 7.45 -11.81 4.09
N ASN A 148 6.51 -11.32 4.89
CA ASN A 148 6.69 -10.21 5.82
C ASN A 148 6.41 -10.58 7.29
N TYR A 149 6.03 -11.83 7.58
CA TYR A 149 5.86 -12.34 8.95
C TYR A 149 4.97 -11.45 9.83
N GLY A 150 3.89 -10.90 9.26
CA GLY A 150 2.93 -10.08 10.00
C GLY A 150 3.25 -8.59 10.03
N GLU A 151 4.42 -8.16 9.54
CA GLU A 151 4.73 -6.74 9.46
C GLU A 151 3.72 -6.01 8.57
N ARG A 152 3.25 -4.87 9.09
CA ARG A 152 2.23 -4.06 8.44
C ARG A 152 2.78 -3.40 7.19
N ILE A 153 1.93 -3.23 6.17
CA ILE A 153 2.28 -2.55 4.92
C ILE A 153 1.57 -1.19 4.88
N LEU A 154 2.20 -0.19 5.50
CA LEU A 154 1.72 1.19 5.48
C LEU A 154 2.07 1.85 4.16
N ARG A 155 1.09 2.47 3.50
CA ARG A 155 1.31 3.20 2.26
C ARG A 155 0.75 4.61 2.30
N VAL A 156 1.54 5.53 1.76
CA VAL A 156 1.15 6.92 1.48
C VAL A 156 1.10 7.07 -0.04
N PHE A 157 -0.01 7.56 -0.56
CA PHE A 157 -0.24 7.75 -1.98
C PHE A 157 -0.57 9.20 -2.29
N THR A 158 -0.11 9.70 -3.43
CA THR A 158 -0.52 11.01 -3.95
C THR A 158 -0.87 10.92 -5.42
N ASN A 159 -2.03 11.48 -5.79
CA ASN A 159 -2.44 11.63 -7.18
C ASN A 159 -1.72 12.84 -7.80
N LEU A 160 -0.89 12.61 -8.82
CA LEU A 160 -0.09 13.63 -9.50
C LEU A 160 -0.67 14.06 -10.85
N ASN A 161 -1.92 13.70 -11.16
CA ASN A 161 -2.44 13.91 -12.50
C ASN A 161 -2.49 15.41 -12.87
N PRO A 162 -1.68 15.89 -13.85
CA PRO A 162 -1.62 17.31 -14.18
C PRO A 162 -2.86 17.80 -14.92
N ALA A 163 -3.66 16.89 -15.49
CA ALA A 163 -4.89 17.19 -16.19
C ALA A 163 -6.13 17.17 -15.27
N GLY A 164 -5.94 17.13 -13.95
CA GLY A 164 -7.04 17.17 -12.98
C GLY A 164 -7.83 15.87 -12.84
N ARG A 165 -7.37 14.77 -13.45
CA ARG A 165 -8.12 13.50 -13.43
C ARG A 165 -8.00 12.78 -12.08
N PRO A 166 -9.08 12.18 -11.56
CA PRO A 166 -9.03 11.44 -10.32
C PRO A 166 -8.33 10.09 -10.48
N ARG A 167 -7.89 9.53 -9.35
CA ARG A 167 -7.53 8.13 -9.20
C ARG A 167 -8.72 7.44 -8.54
N VAL A 168 -9.41 6.56 -9.27
CA VAL A 168 -10.64 5.94 -8.76
C VAL A 168 -10.31 4.60 -8.13
N TRP A 169 -10.69 4.43 -6.87
CA TRP A 169 -10.56 3.20 -6.12
C TRP A 169 -11.94 2.62 -5.78
N ARG A 170 -11.99 1.31 -5.56
CA ARG A 170 -13.01 0.68 -4.73
C ARG A 170 -12.37 0.31 -3.40
N VAL A 171 -13.06 0.61 -2.31
CA VAL A 171 -12.66 0.22 -0.95
C VAL A 171 -13.72 -0.74 -0.42
N GLY A 172 -13.31 -1.95 -0.06
CA GLY A 172 -14.17 -3.06 0.28
C GLY A 172 -14.63 -3.08 1.75
N GLU A 173 -15.03 -4.27 2.21
CA GLU A 173 -15.47 -4.51 3.58
C GLU A 173 -14.28 -4.62 4.56
N PRO A 174 -14.52 -4.56 5.89
CA PRO A 174 -13.47 -4.71 6.91
C PRO A 174 -12.69 -6.02 6.79
N PHE A 175 -11.41 -5.99 7.16
CA PHE A 175 -10.53 -7.15 7.07
C PHE A 175 -11.07 -8.37 7.81
N GLU A 176 -11.68 -8.17 8.97
CA GLU A 176 -12.28 -9.24 9.78
C GLU A 176 -13.34 -10.02 8.99
N ALA A 177 -14.14 -9.31 8.18
CA ALA A 177 -15.18 -9.93 7.36
C ALA A 177 -14.57 -10.69 6.17
N VAL A 178 -13.52 -10.13 5.56
CA VAL A 178 -12.72 -10.82 4.52
C VAL A 178 -12.10 -12.10 5.09
N ALA A 179 -11.44 -12.01 6.24
CA ALA A 179 -10.78 -13.13 6.90
C ALA A 179 -11.78 -14.23 7.28
N ALA A 180 -12.92 -13.87 7.88
CA ALA A 180 -13.97 -14.83 8.23
C ALA A 180 -14.52 -15.58 7.00
N ARG A 181 -14.56 -14.92 5.83
CA ARG A 181 -15.06 -15.52 4.58
C ARG A 181 -14.03 -16.43 3.90
N PHE A 182 -12.76 -16.03 3.86
CA PHE A 182 -11.76 -16.68 3.00
C PHE A 182 -10.68 -17.47 3.72
N ALA A 183 -10.38 -17.18 4.99
CA ALA A 183 -9.23 -17.81 5.66
C ALA A 183 -9.38 -19.34 5.78
N SER A 184 -10.58 -19.84 6.04
CA SER A 184 -10.87 -21.28 6.12
C SER A 184 -10.84 -22.00 4.76
N LEU A 185 -10.88 -21.26 3.66
CA LEU A 185 -10.78 -21.79 2.29
C LEU A 185 -9.32 -21.95 1.85
N ALA A 186 -8.37 -21.38 2.58
CA ALA A 186 -6.95 -21.53 2.29
C ALA A 186 -6.53 -23.00 2.47
N PRO A 187 -5.73 -23.56 1.55
CA PRO A 187 -5.16 -24.89 1.72
C PRO A 187 -4.34 -24.98 3.02
N PRO A 188 -4.26 -26.15 3.66
CA PRO A 188 -3.47 -26.31 4.87
C PRO A 188 -2.01 -25.89 4.68
N TYR A 189 -1.47 -25.17 5.66
CA TYR A 189 -0.06 -24.79 5.67
C TYR A 189 0.83 -26.02 5.84
N ARG A 190 1.85 -26.14 4.99
CA ARG A 190 2.80 -27.28 4.98
C ARG A 190 4.23 -26.76 5.10
N PRO A 191 4.85 -26.79 6.30
CA PRO A 191 6.18 -26.23 6.53
C PRO A 191 7.25 -26.76 5.56
N TRP A 192 7.20 -28.05 5.24
CA TRP A 192 8.16 -28.68 4.32
C TRP A 192 8.05 -28.14 2.89
N ALA A 193 6.84 -27.82 2.44
CA ALA A 193 6.63 -27.26 1.10
C ALA A 193 7.20 -25.84 1.02
N MET A 194 7.05 -25.06 2.09
CA MET A 194 7.59 -23.70 2.15
C MET A 194 9.12 -23.68 2.18
N ARG A 195 9.76 -24.66 2.84
CA ARG A 195 11.23 -24.84 2.81
C ARG A 195 11.73 -25.10 1.38
N TRP A 196 10.97 -25.83 0.56
CA TRP A 196 11.31 -26.02 -0.84
C TRP A 196 11.17 -24.73 -1.65
N LEU A 197 10.11 -23.94 -1.43
CA LEU A 197 9.96 -22.65 -2.11
C LEU A 197 11.10 -21.68 -1.81
N GLU A 198 11.55 -21.62 -0.55
CA GLU A 198 12.72 -20.85 -0.14
C GLU A 198 14.01 -21.38 -0.78
N ARG A 199 14.26 -22.69 -0.69
CA ARG A 199 15.47 -23.31 -1.25
C ARG A 199 15.58 -23.14 -2.76
N LEU A 200 14.45 -23.11 -3.46
CA LEU A 200 14.37 -22.86 -4.90
C LEU A 200 14.36 -21.36 -5.24
N HIS A 201 14.54 -20.47 -4.26
CA HIS A 201 14.54 -19.01 -4.41
C HIS A 201 13.25 -18.45 -5.05
N VAL A 202 12.14 -19.18 -4.95
CA VAL A 202 10.81 -18.69 -5.34
C VAL A 202 10.35 -17.62 -4.34
N THR A 203 10.69 -17.80 -3.07
CA THR A 203 10.54 -16.80 -2.01
C THR A 203 11.89 -16.37 -1.49
N LYS A 204 12.00 -15.10 -1.06
CA LYS A 204 13.26 -14.55 -0.50
C LYS A 204 13.59 -15.06 0.91
N SER A 205 12.60 -15.64 1.59
CA SER A 205 12.71 -16.25 2.91
C SER A 205 11.65 -17.36 3.01
N LEU A 206 11.71 -18.15 4.08
CA LEU A 206 10.65 -19.08 4.43
C LEU A 206 9.31 -18.33 4.53
N ARG A 207 8.27 -18.86 3.90
CA ARG A 207 6.92 -18.29 4.02
C ARG A 207 6.31 -18.75 5.35
N SER A 208 5.85 -17.83 6.20
CA SER A 208 5.12 -18.17 7.43
C SER A 208 3.69 -18.64 7.14
N GLU A 209 2.99 -19.16 8.16
CA GLU A 209 1.58 -19.51 8.02
C GLU A 209 0.72 -18.26 7.81
N TYR A 210 1.05 -17.16 8.49
CA TYR A 210 0.45 -15.85 8.23
C TYR A 210 0.58 -15.44 6.75
N ASP A 211 1.81 -15.47 6.20
CA ASP A 211 2.07 -15.07 4.81
C ASP A 211 1.35 -15.98 3.81
N HIS A 212 1.23 -17.27 4.15
CA HIS A 212 0.46 -18.24 3.38
C HIS A 212 -1.01 -17.88 3.36
N LEU A 213 -1.63 -17.64 4.51
CA LEU A 213 -3.03 -17.22 4.60
C LEU A 213 -3.25 -15.91 3.84
N MET A 214 -2.47 -14.87 4.09
CA MET A 214 -2.60 -13.57 3.41
C MET A 214 -2.52 -13.69 1.89
N LEU A 215 -1.63 -14.54 1.36
CA LEU A 215 -1.55 -14.79 -0.08
C LEU A 215 -2.82 -15.48 -0.61
N TYR A 216 -3.39 -16.43 0.13
CA TYR A 216 -4.63 -17.09 -0.26
C TYR A 216 -5.84 -16.17 -0.12
N LEU A 217 -5.92 -15.31 0.90
CA LEU A 217 -6.95 -14.26 0.96
C LEU A 217 -6.86 -13.38 -0.30
N HIS A 218 -5.67 -12.87 -0.63
CA HIS A 218 -5.46 -12.07 -1.84
C HIS A 218 -5.94 -12.79 -3.11
N ASP A 219 -5.51 -14.04 -3.33
CA ASP A 219 -5.86 -14.79 -4.54
C ASP A 219 -7.36 -15.18 -4.57
N LEU A 220 -7.93 -15.63 -3.46
CA LEU A 220 -9.35 -16.02 -3.39
C LEU A 220 -10.28 -14.84 -3.60
N MET A 221 -9.98 -13.68 -2.99
CA MET A 221 -10.72 -12.45 -3.22
C MET A 221 -10.73 -12.07 -4.71
N LYS A 222 -9.57 -12.13 -5.37
CA LYS A 222 -9.46 -11.81 -6.81
C LYS A 222 -10.13 -12.85 -7.70
N ALA A 223 -10.21 -14.11 -7.29
CA ALA A 223 -10.82 -15.19 -8.07
C ALA A 223 -12.35 -15.17 -8.02
N ASP A 224 -12.92 -14.81 -6.88
CA ASP A 224 -14.37 -14.83 -6.64
C ASP A 224 -15.09 -13.62 -7.27
N LEU A 225 -15.70 -13.82 -8.43
CA LEU A 225 -16.38 -12.75 -9.18
C LEU A 225 -17.70 -12.30 -8.51
N ASP A 226 -18.37 -13.18 -7.77
CA ASP A 226 -19.59 -12.82 -7.05
C ASP A 226 -19.21 -11.94 -5.85
N TYR A 227 -18.14 -12.28 -5.13
CA TYR A 227 -17.55 -11.39 -4.12
C TYR A 227 -17.19 -10.02 -4.70
N GLN A 228 -16.48 -9.98 -5.83
CA GLN A 228 -16.04 -8.73 -6.45
C GLN A 228 -17.21 -7.81 -6.83
N ARG A 229 -18.37 -8.38 -7.16
CA ARG A 229 -19.59 -7.66 -7.56
C ARG A 229 -20.43 -7.24 -6.36
N ASP A 230 -20.65 -8.14 -5.41
CA ASP A 230 -21.72 -8.02 -4.42
C ASP A 230 -21.23 -7.66 -3.01
N CYS A 231 -19.92 -7.77 -2.72
CA CYS A 231 -19.43 -7.45 -1.38
C CYS A 231 -19.69 -5.97 -1.04
N PRO A 232 -19.91 -5.63 0.25
CA PRO A 232 -19.97 -4.24 0.68
C PRO A 232 -18.70 -3.49 0.24
N GLN A 233 -18.87 -2.47 -0.58
CA GLN A 233 -17.77 -1.69 -1.13
C GLN A 233 -18.25 -0.28 -1.50
N GLN A 234 -17.32 0.66 -1.49
CA GLN A 234 -17.54 2.06 -1.88
C GLN A 234 -16.56 2.45 -2.98
N THR A 235 -17.06 3.17 -4.00
CA THR A 235 -16.20 3.77 -5.02
C THR A 235 -15.80 5.16 -4.57
N VAL A 236 -14.50 5.46 -4.59
CA VAL A 236 -13.95 6.76 -4.21
C VAL A 236 -13.03 7.29 -5.30
N ALA A 237 -13.25 8.54 -5.66
CA ALA A 237 -12.42 9.27 -6.61
C ALA A 237 -11.47 10.18 -5.83
N PHE A 238 -10.20 9.79 -5.72
CA PHE A 238 -9.16 10.63 -5.13
C PHE A 238 -8.78 11.73 -6.13
N PRO A 239 -9.10 13.01 -5.87
CA PRO A 239 -8.90 14.08 -6.84
C PRO A 239 -7.42 14.32 -7.14
N ALA A 240 -7.13 15.00 -8.26
CA ALA A 240 -5.76 15.38 -8.55
C ALA A 240 -5.18 16.26 -7.43
N GLY A 241 -3.98 15.92 -6.97
CA GLY A 241 -3.31 16.58 -5.86
C GLY A 241 -3.71 16.09 -4.47
N SER A 242 -4.70 15.20 -4.30
CA SER A 242 -4.97 14.64 -2.97
C SER A 242 -3.93 13.58 -2.57
N THR A 243 -3.75 13.43 -1.26
CA THR A 243 -2.97 12.36 -0.65
C THR A 243 -3.87 11.45 0.17
N TRP A 244 -3.58 10.16 0.24
CA TRP A 244 -4.26 9.24 1.15
C TRP A 244 -3.30 8.22 1.75
N VAL A 245 -3.65 7.73 2.93
CA VAL A 245 -2.82 6.81 3.74
C VAL A 245 -3.68 5.64 4.17
N CYS A 246 -3.17 4.42 4.00
CA CYS A 246 -3.81 3.21 4.48
C CYS A 246 -2.80 2.10 4.79
N PHE A 247 -3.21 1.16 5.64
CA PHE A 247 -2.53 -0.12 5.74
C PHE A 247 -3.06 -1.05 4.64
N SER A 248 -2.34 -1.13 3.54
CA SER A 248 -2.75 -1.87 2.34
C SER A 248 -2.88 -3.39 2.52
N ASP A 249 -2.27 -3.95 3.57
CA ASP A 249 -2.41 -5.34 4.00
C ASP A 249 -3.70 -5.61 4.79
N GLN A 250 -4.46 -4.56 5.14
CA GLN A 250 -5.72 -4.67 5.89
C GLN A 250 -6.90 -4.04 5.14
N THR A 251 -6.70 -2.86 4.55
CA THR A 251 -7.72 -2.19 3.74
C THR A 251 -7.94 -2.95 2.44
N SER A 252 -9.14 -3.52 2.27
CA SER A 252 -9.53 -4.10 0.98
C SER A 252 -9.65 -3.00 -0.06
N HIS A 253 -8.87 -3.07 -1.13
CA HIS A 253 -8.81 -2.02 -2.14
C HIS A 253 -8.66 -2.56 -3.57
N ALA A 254 -9.11 -1.77 -4.54
CA ALA A 254 -8.94 -1.99 -5.96
C ALA A 254 -8.78 -0.66 -6.68
N VAL A 255 -8.01 -0.62 -7.77
CA VAL A 255 -7.83 0.58 -8.61
C VAL A 255 -8.56 0.43 -9.93
N MET A 256 -9.53 1.31 -10.19
CA MET A 256 -10.41 1.25 -11.35
C MET A 256 -9.91 2.10 -12.51
N SER A 257 -9.37 3.28 -12.22
CA SER A 257 -8.91 4.23 -13.23
C SER A 257 -7.90 5.22 -12.66
N GLY A 258 -7.19 5.91 -13.55
CA GLY A 258 -6.29 7.01 -13.24
C GLY A 258 -4.84 6.76 -13.64
N GLN A 259 -4.11 7.86 -13.77
CA GLN A 259 -2.73 7.91 -14.23
C GLN A 259 -1.94 8.89 -13.38
N PHE A 260 -0.62 8.68 -13.28
CA PHE A 260 0.32 9.52 -12.53
C PHE A 260 0.08 9.49 -11.02
N MET A 261 0.83 8.62 -10.34
CA MET A 261 0.71 8.43 -8.90
C MET A 261 2.09 8.23 -8.29
N MET A 262 2.32 8.81 -7.11
CA MET A 262 3.44 8.45 -6.24
C MET A 262 2.96 7.64 -5.06
N GLU A 263 3.83 6.77 -4.58
CA GLU A 263 3.56 5.86 -3.49
C GLU A 263 4.82 5.62 -2.65
N GLN A 264 4.68 5.77 -1.33
CA GLN A 264 5.71 5.39 -0.37
C GLN A 264 5.21 4.18 0.42
N THR A 265 5.99 3.10 0.43
CA THR A 265 5.73 1.94 1.29
C THR A 265 6.62 1.97 2.54
N LEU A 266 6.04 1.71 3.69
CA LEU A 266 6.72 1.61 4.98
C LEU A 266 6.28 0.32 5.66
N HIS A 267 7.25 -0.44 6.18
CA HIS A 267 6.96 -1.62 6.99
C HIS A 267 6.97 -1.25 8.46
N LEU A 268 5.96 -1.71 9.20
CA LEU A 268 5.84 -1.47 10.64
C LEU A 268 5.65 -2.81 11.37
N PRO A 269 6.53 -3.14 12.33
CA PRO A 269 6.30 -4.27 13.22
C PRO A 269 4.99 -4.13 14.00
N VAL A 270 4.22 -5.21 14.13
CA VAL A 270 2.93 -5.21 14.86
C VAL A 270 3.09 -4.71 16.30
N ALA A 271 4.20 -5.04 16.96
CA ALA A 271 4.50 -4.61 18.32
C ALA A 271 4.68 -3.07 18.47
N ALA A 272 4.92 -2.35 17.37
CA ALA A 272 5.03 -0.89 17.39
C ALA A 272 3.69 -0.17 17.14
N MET A 273 2.63 -0.92 16.80
CA MET A 273 1.27 -0.37 16.72
C MET A 273 0.77 0.04 18.11
N ARG A 274 -0.12 1.03 18.14
CA ARG A 274 -0.86 1.43 19.35
C ARG A 274 -1.93 0.39 19.71
N GLU A 275 -2.60 -0.19 18.73
CA GLU A 275 -3.59 -1.25 18.86
C GLU A 275 -3.17 -2.52 18.09
N PRO A 276 -2.15 -3.26 18.55
CA PRO A 276 -1.68 -4.48 17.85
C PRO A 276 -2.78 -5.52 17.61
N GLY A 277 -3.80 -5.56 18.47
CA GLY A 277 -4.96 -6.46 18.36
C GLY A 277 -5.83 -6.21 17.12
N CYS A 278 -5.72 -5.05 16.48
CA CYS A 278 -6.42 -4.69 15.25
C CYS A 278 -5.65 -5.12 13.98
N SER A 279 -4.43 -5.66 14.11
CA SER A 279 -3.64 -6.11 12.95
C SER A 279 -4.25 -7.33 12.23
N PRO A 280 -4.01 -7.49 10.92
CA PRO A 280 -4.33 -8.71 10.19
C PRO A 280 -3.78 -9.98 10.86
N LEU A 281 -2.55 -9.91 11.41
CA LEU A 281 -1.94 -11.01 12.15
C LEU A 281 -2.80 -11.40 13.35
N ALA A 282 -3.10 -10.46 14.24
CA ALA A 282 -3.91 -10.72 15.42
C ALA A 282 -5.33 -11.18 15.08
N CYS A 283 -5.91 -10.67 13.99
CA CYS A 283 -7.21 -11.12 13.49
C CYS A 283 -7.17 -12.59 13.05
N LEU A 284 -6.18 -12.96 12.24
CA LEU A 284 -6.03 -14.33 11.75
C LEU A 284 -5.67 -15.29 12.89
N GLU A 285 -4.79 -14.91 13.82
CA GLU A 285 -4.45 -15.75 14.99
C GLU A 285 -5.67 -16.05 15.87
N ARG A 286 -6.54 -15.05 16.09
CA ARG A 286 -7.82 -15.27 16.78
C ARG A 286 -8.73 -16.22 16.02
N LEU A 287 -8.81 -16.07 14.70
CA LEU A 287 -9.67 -16.90 13.85
C LEU A 287 -9.18 -18.34 13.78
N MET A 288 -7.86 -18.54 13.72
CA MET A 288 -7.22 -19.85 13.61
C MET A 288 -6.96 -20.52 14.97
N GLY A 289 -7.04 -19.76 16.07
CA GLY A 289 -6.88 -20.25 17.44
C GLY A 289 -5.45 -20.58 17.86
N HIS A 290 -4.43 -20.12 17.11
CA HIS A 290 -3.01 -20.34 17.41
C HIS A 290 -2.12 -19.27 16.77
N PRO A 291 -0.86 -19.11 17.24
CA PRO A 291 0.11 -18.18 16.63
C PRO A 291 0.47 -18.58 15.19
N LEU A 292 0.54 -17.60 14.28
CA LEU A 292 0.74 -17.85 12.84
C LEU A 292 2.15 -17.49 12.33
N VAL A 293 2.96 -16.91 13.21
CA VAL A 293 4.37 -16.60 12.97
C VAL A 293 5.23 -17.34 14.00
N PRO A 294 6.44 -17.81 13.62
CA PRO A 294 7.37 -18.38 14.58
C PRO A 294 7.72 -17.37 15.69
N ALA A 295 7.87 -17.86 16.92
CA ALA A 295 8.37 -17.08 18.05
C ALA A 295 9.84 -16.67 17.86
#